data_AF-A0A6I0EL31-F1
#
_entry.id   AF-A0A6I0EL31-F1
#
_cell.length_a   1.000
_cell.length_b   1.000
_cell.length_c   1.000
_cell.angle_alpha   90.00
_cell.angle_beta   90.00
_cell.angle_gamma   90.00
#
_symmetry.space_group_name_H-M   'P 1'
#
loop_
_entity.id
_entity.type
_entity.pdbx_description
1 polymer ?
#
loop_
_entity_poly.entity_id
_entity_poly.type
_entity_poly.pdbx_seq_one_letter_code
_entity_poly.pdbx_strand_id
1 'polypeptide(L)'
;MFAPLVSIKTPSIYKGDLPSHLARCTPDMYASIVGLRASLPAYKASLVLSDLYRSYDMQRQAHLDYVTGKKKAYSPPPGGSMHEAGRAFDLELDQIKKLGLPAFWPIARSFNLVPIIKSPDMSLSEAWHFDCRGSHDLVYDYYNAGNGTNFESAYRAMAASAIVSTGQKVDDLGPDPRTGYIQSGLIRLGQKIGNMDGAIGPKSRHALAGFNIDPALPLDAIVVEIERLLQKQFPKEYFTHSPSTLETDIPTHLLASTMLSNVVSAFAASPAFAASYVPPAASRKVLGGISQLVAQAKVINQAFKLPPRMLATLPGKELYLDSELQLDTDGWANGRGKGDIYWQPDTTLRYRDAKKTSIDSNRVPYFVLPLPESWPTQFGISLGDYAAVVYKDELSFAVFADRGPKTKIGEGSIELMRKLGEERLRSNGTVINAGMGPNVITIVFPGSGKPEHRASEATLLQSMAGEGTKRFKALGGVLPS
;
A
#
# COMPACT_ATOMS: atom_id res chain seq x y z
N MET A 1 -8.62 1.98 -2.59
CA MET A 1 -8.08 0.91 -3.46
C MET A 1 -8.22 -0.43 -2.76
N PHE A 2 -8.31 -1.50 -3.53
CA PHE A 2 -8.64 -2.84 -3.04
C PHE A 2 -7.34 -3.67 -2.95
N ALA A 3 -7.33 -4.73 -2.14
CA ALA A 3 -6.23 -5.70 -2.08
C ALA A 3 -5.92 -6.21 -3.50
N PRO A 4 -4.65 -6.16 -3.95
CA PRO A 4 -4.32 -6.43 -5.34
C PRO A 4 -4.33 -7.93 -5.63
N LEU A 5 -4.66 -8.29 -6.87
CA LEU A 5 -4.44 -9.62 -7.41
C LEU A 5 -3.17 -9.59 -8.28
N VAL A 6 -2.07 -10.12 -7.76
CA VAL A 6 -0.78 -10.25 -8.44
C VAL A 6 -0.73 -11.51 -9.29
N SER A 7 -0.01 -11.46 -10.42
CA SER A 7 0.24 -12.63 -11.25
C SER A 7 1.30 -13.53 -10.61
N ILE A 8 1.11 -14.85 -10.72
CA ILE A 8 2.06 -15.84 -10.22
C ILE A 8 2.41 -16.83 -11.32
N LYS A 9 3.68 -17.27 -11.38
CA LYS A 9 4.08 -18.42 -12.20
C LYS A 9 4.20 -19.65 -11.33
N THR A 10 3.39 -20.66 -11.60
CA THR A 10 3.39 -21.90 -10.82
C THR A 10 3.05 -23.11 -11.68
N PRO A 11 3.69 -24.27 -11.46
CA PRO A 11 3.39 -25.49 -12.20
C PRO A 11 1.91 -25.87 -12.10
N SER A 12 1.38 -26.41 -13.19
CA SER A 12 -0.02 -26.81 -13.28
C SER A 12 -0.24 -28.12 -14.01
N ILE A 13 -1.47 -28.64 -13.91
CA ILE A 13 -1.91 -29.84 -14.63
C ILE A 13 -1.97 -29.64 -16.16
N TYR A 14 -1.87 -28.40 -16.65
CA TYR A 14 -1.99 -28.04 -18.07
C TYR A 14 -0.70 -28.20 -18.88
N LYS A 15 0.23 -29.05 -18.43
CA LYS A 15 1.55 -29.29 -19.07
C LYS A 15 2.37 -28.00 -19.22
N GLY A 16 2.47 -27.23 -18.13
CA GLY A 16 3.21 -25.97 -18.06
C GLY A 16 2.82 -25.15 -16.82
N ASP A 17 3.09 -23.84 -16.87
CA ASP A 17 2.61 -22.91 -15.85
C ASP A 17 1.07 -22.79 -15.88
N LEU A 18 0.47 -22.50 -14.73
CA LEU A 18 -0.96 -22.25 -14.60
C LEU A 18 -1.38 -21.14 -15.58
N PRO A 19 -2.48 -21.31 -16.34
CA PRO A 19 -2.95 -20.31 -17.29
C PRO A 19 -3.12 -18.93 -16.65
N SER A 20 -2.73 -17.86 -17.37
CA SER A 20 -2.66 -16.50 -16.83
C SER A 20 -3.98 -15.97 -16.24
N HIS A 21 -5.12 -16.45 -16.75
CA HIS A 21 -6.44 -16.09 -16.24
C HIS A 21 -6.79 -16.79 -14.92
N LEU A 22 -6.14 -17.91 -14.58
CA LEU A 22 -6.22 -18.60 -13.29
C LEU A 22 -5.07 -18.20 -12.36
N ALA A 23 -3.95 -17.74 -12.91
CA ALA A 23 -2.70 -17.51 -12.19
C ALA A 23 -2.62 -16.12 -11.54
N ARG A 24 -3.62 -15.80 -10.71
CA ARG A 24 -3.72 -14.54 -9.97
C ARG A 24 -4.00 -14.81 -8.50
N CYS A 25 -3.37 -14.08 -7.60
CA CYS A 25 -3.58 -14.26 -6.16
C CYS A 25 -3.27 -12.99 -5.38
N THR A 26 -3.68 -12.93 -4.11
CA THR A 26 -3.29 -11.85 -3.20
C THR A 26 -1.81 -11.97 -2.80
N PRO A 27 -1.15 -10.87 -2.38
CA PRO A 27 0.27 -10.88 -2.00
C PRO A 27 0.65 -11.89 -0.92
N ASP A 28 -0.19 -12.09 0.09
CA ASP A 28 0.03 -13.09 1.12
C ASP A 28 -0.11 -14.50 0.55
N MET A 29 -1.13 -14.76 -0.28
CA MET A 29 -1.27 -16.03 -1.00
C MET A 29 -0.07 -16.31 -1.92
N TYR A 30 0.46 -15.29 -2.59
CA TYR A 30 1.68 -15.40 -3.39
C TYR A 30 2.85 -15.88 -2.53
N ALA A 31 3.09 -15.22 -1.39
CA ALA A 31 4.16 -15.59 -0.47
C ALA A 31 3.97 -17.02 0.06
N SER A 32 2.73 -17.40 0.39
CA SER A 32 2.38 -18.74 0.85
C SER A 32 2.67 -19.81 -0.20
N ILE A 33 2.27 -19.61 -1.46
CA ILE A 33 2.52 -20.56 -2.56
C ILE A 33 4.02 -20.68 -2.84
N VAL A 34 4.74 -19.55 -2.90
CA VAL A 34 6.18 -19.55 -3.18
C VAL A 34 6.95 -20.28 -2.08
N GLY A 35 6.64 -19.97 -0.81
CA GLY A 35 7.26 -20.60 0.35
C GLY A 35 6.97 -22.10 0.42
N LEU A 36 5.70 -22.50 0.29
CA LEU A 36 5.30 -23.90 0.29
C LEU A 36 6.02 -24.66 -0.83
N ARG A 37 5.98 -24.15 -2.05
CA ARG A 37 6.62 -24.80 -3.21
C ARG A 37 8.12 -24.99 -3.01
N ALA A 38 8.81 -24.02 -2.40
CA ALA A 38 10.25 -24.13 -2.13
C ALA A 38 10.57 -25.20 -1.06
N SER A 39 9.64 -25.49 -0.15
CA SER A 39 9.83 -26.47 0.94
C SER A 39 9.60 -27.93 0.54
N LEU A 40 8.69 -28.19 -0.40
CA LEU A 40 8.24 -29.55 -0.72
C LEU A 40 9.29 -30.49 -1.35
N PRO A 41 10.31 -30.02 -2.11
CA PRO A 41 11.34 -30.91 -2.65
C PRO A 41 12.09 -31.72 -1.59
N ALA A 42 12.25 -31.18 -0.37
CA ALA A 42 12.85 -31.90 0.77
C ALA A 42 12.07 -33.17 1.16
N TYR A 43 10.78 -33.23 0.79
CA TYR A 43 9.86 -34.32 1.08
C TYR A 43 9.54 -35.18 -0.15
N LYS A 44 10.29 -35.02 -1.25
CA LYS A 44 10.03 -35.67 -2.55
C LYS A 44 8.59 -35.41 -3.05
N ALA A 45 8.09 -34.21 -2.77
CA ALA A 45 6.78 -33.73 -3.18
C ALA A 45 6.91 -32.43 -4.00
N SER A 46 5.88 -32.12 -4.78
CA SER A 46 5.84 -30.91 -5.62
C SER A 46 4.48 -30.24 -5.50
N LEU A 47 4.46 -28.90 -5.57
CA LEU A 47 3.21 -28.15 -5.65
C LEU A 47 2.85 -27.93 -7.13
N VAL A 48 1.76 -28.56 -7.57
CA VAL A 48 1.17 -28.41 -8.91
C VAL A 48 -0.30 -28.07 -8.73
N LEU A 49 -0.77 -27.02 -9.38
CA LEU A 49 -2.13 -26.50 -9.19
C LEU A 49 -3.03 -26.81 -10.39
N SER A 50 -4.31 -27.06 -10.12
CA SER A 50 -5.37 -27.09 -11.14
C SER A 50 -6.14 -25.77 -11.18
N ASP A 51 -6.37 -25.15 -10.02
CA ASP A 51 -7.11 -23.89 -9.89
C ASP A 51 -6.48 -22.99 -8.82
N LEU A 52 -6.64 -21.67 -8.98
CA LEU A 52 -6.17 -20.65 -8.05
C LEU A 52 -7.15 -19.46 -8.03
N TYR A 53 -7.29 -18.74 -9.13
CA TYR A 53 -8.26 -17.65 -9.24
C TYR A 53 -9.37 -17.95 -10.24
N ARG A 54 -10.61 -17.66 -9.83
CA ARG A 54 -11.79 -17.69 -10.69
C ARG A 54 -12.47 -16.34 -10.69
N SER A 55 -12.68 -15.72 -11.85
CA SER A 55 -13.50 -14.50 -11.89
C SER A 55 -14.95 -14.82 -11.51
N TYR A 56 -15.73 -13.78 -11.20
CA TYR A 56 -17.18 -13.89 -11.01
C TYR A 56 -17.87 -14.71 -12.10
N ASP A 57 -17.57 -14.45 -13.38
CA ASP A 57 -18.21 -15.17 -14.50
C ASP A 57 -17.78 -16.63 -14.58
N MET A 58 -16.51 -16.92 -14.27
CA MET A 58 -16.01 -18.29 -14.18
C MET A 58 -16.69 -19.04 -13.04
N GLN A 59 -16.84 -18.40 -11.88
CA GLN A 59 -17.55 -18.97 -10.74
C GLN A 59 -19.01 -19.23 -11.08
N ARG A 60 -19.68 -18.29 -11.75
CA ARG A 60 -21.05 -18.44 -12.22
C ARG A 60 -21.19 -19.62 -13.17
N GLN A 61 -20.31 -19.75 -14.15
CA GLN A 61 -20.34 -20.86 -15.09
C GLN A 61 -20.08 -22.20 -14.38
N ALA A 62 -19.10 -22.27 -13.48
CA ALA A 62 -18.82 -23.47 -12.71
C ALA A 62 -20.00 -23.90 -11.82
N HIS A 63 -20.71 -22.93 -11.23
CA HIS A 63 -21.95 -23.19 -10.48
C HIS A 63 -23.05 -23.72 -11.39
N LEU A 64 -23.28 -23.11 -12.56
CA LEU A 64 -24.27 -23.60 -13.53
C LEU A 64 -23.94 -25.02 -14.00
N ASP A 65 -22.68 -25.34 -14.26
CA ASP A 65 -22.27 -26.68 -14.66
C ASP A 65 -22.52 -27.71 -13.53
N TYR A 66 -22.34 -27.32 -12.27
CA TYR A 66 -22.69 -28.15 -11.12
C TYR A 66 -24.21 -28.38 -11.02
N VAL A 67 -25.01 -27.31 -11.03
CA VAL A 67 -26.47 -27.38 -10.88
C VAL A 67 -27.13 -28.11 -12.06
N THR A 68 -26.56 -28.02 -13.26
CA THR A 68 -27.01 -28.76 -14.45
C THR A 68 -26.43 -30.18 -14.57
N GLY A 69 -25.60 -30.62 -13.62
CA GLY A 69 -25.03 -31.97 -13.59
C GLY A 69 -23.89 -32.21 -14.58
N LYS A 70 -23.42 -31.18 -15.30
CA LYS A 70 -22.22 -31.26 -16.17
C LYS A 70 -20.94 -31.44 -15.36
N LYS A 71 -20.91 -30.91 -14.13
CA LYS A 71 -19.81 -31.05 -13.16
C LYS A 71 -20.33 -31.76 -11.90
N LYS A 72 -19.60 -32.77 -11.42
CA LYS A 72 -19.95 -33.48 -10.17
C LYS A 72 -19.41 -32.81 -8.91
N ALA A 73 -18.22 -32.21 -9.00
CA ALA A 73 -17.62 -31.50 -7.88
C ALA A 73 -18.43 -30.24 -7.57
N TYR A 74 -18.68 -30.00 -6.29
CA TYR A 74 -19.45 -28.87 -5.80
C TYR A 74 -18.85 -27.55 -6.28
N SER A 75 -19.70 -26.58 -6.60
CA SER A 75 -19.28 -25.21 -6.87
C SER A 75 -20.33 -24.25 -6.30
N PRO A 76 -19.98 -23.40 -5.32
CA PRO A 76 -20.94 -22.46 -4.75
C PRO A 76 -21.35 -21.41 -5.79
N PRO A 77 -22.51 -20.74 -5.62
CA PRO A 77 -22.85 -19.59 -6.43
C PRO A 77 -21.81 -18.47 -6.23
N PRO A 78 -21.70 -17.51 -7.17
CA PRO A 78 -20.81 -16.36 -7.04
C PRO A 78 -20.93 -15.65 -5.69
N GLY A 79 -19.80 -15.13 -5.20
CA GLY A 79 -19.72 -14.55 -3.86
C GLY A 79 -19.42 -15.55 -2.73
N GLY A 80 -19.29 -16.85 -3.06
CA GLY A 80 -19.14 -17.93 -2.08
C GLY A 80 -17.81 -18.66 -2.13
N SER A 81 -16.86 -18.24 -2.98
CA SER A 81 -15.62 -18.97 -3.23
C SER A 81 -14.37 -18.13 -2.95
N MET A 82 -13.44 -18.64 -2.15
CA MET A 82 -12.15 -17.98 -1.90
C MET A 82 -11.26 -17.91 -3.17
N HIS A 83 -11.53 -18.73 -4.19
CA HIS A 83 -10.90 -18.58 -5.52
C HIS A 83 -11.28 -17.26 -6.19
N GLU A 84 -12.49 -16.72 -5.92
CA GLU A 84 -12.90 -15.42 -6.47
C GLU A 84 -12.02 -14.29 -5.96
N ALA A 85 -11.39 -14.44 -4.80
CA ALA A 85 -10.44 -13.49 -4.25
C ALA A 85 -8.97 -13.86 -4.52
N GLY A 86 -8.69 -14.93 -5.29
CA GLY A 86 -7.33 -15.44 -5.48
C GLY A 86 -6.67 -15.83 -4.16
N ARG A 87 -7.47 -16.36 -3.23
CA ARG A 87 -7.09 -16.76 -1.87
C ARG A 87 -7.31 -18.25 -1.60
N ALA A 88 -7.62 -19.04 -2.62
CA ALA A 88 -7.68 -20.49 -2.53
C ALA A 88 -6.92 -21.14 -3.68
N PHE A 89 -6.42 -22.35 -3.49
CA PHE A 89 -5.93 -23.17 -4.59
C PHE A 89 -6.45 -24.60 -4.50
N ASP A 90 -6.54 -25.24 -5.66
CA ASP A 90 -6.76 -26.67 -5.80
C ASP A 90 -5.45 -27.31 -6.29
N LEU A 91 -4.92 -28.27 -5.53
CA LEU A 91 -3.66 -28.96 -5.86
C LEU A 91 -3.87 -30.34 -6.49
N GLU A 92 -2.91 -30.78 -7.31
CA GLU A 92 -2.88 -32.13 -7.86
C GLU A 92 -2.38 -33.13 -6.80
N LEU A 93 -3.31 -33.89 -6.22
CA LEU A 93 -3.06 -34.78 -5.08
C LEU A 93 -1.95 -35.82 -5.34
N ASP A 94 -1.81 -36.30 -6.57
CA ASP A 94 -0.76 -37.29 -6.91
C ASP A 94 0.67 -36.72 -6.73
N GLN A 95 0.85 -35.41 -6.81
CA GLN A 95 2.16 -34.74 -6.66
C GLN A 95 2.65 -34.68 -5.20
N ILE A 96 1.75 -34.91 -4.25
CA ILE A 96 2.07 -35.01 -2.83
C ILE A 96 1.82 -36.41 -2.27
N LYS A 97 1.44 -37.39 -3.09
CA LYS A 97 1.01 -38.73 -2.65
C LYS A 97 2.01 -39.47 -1.75
N LYS A 98 3.31 -39.30 -2.01
CA LYS A 98 4.38 -39.90 -1.19
C LYS A 98 4.49 -39.27 0.20
N LEU A 99 4.21 -37.98 0.30
CA LEU A 99 4.17 -37.25 1.56
C LEU A 99 2.86 -37.52 2.31
N GLY A 100 1.74 -37.60 1.57
CA GLY A 100 0.40 -37.80 2.11
C GLY A 100 -0.16 -36.52 2.75
N LEU A 101 -1.49 -36.37 2.72
CA LEU A 101 -2.17 -35.21 3.33
C LEU A 101 -1.86 -35.02 4.82
N PRO A 102 -1.78 -36.07 5.67
CA PRO A 102 -1.51 -35.89 7.10
C PRO A 102 -0.19 -35.17 7.40
N ALA A 103 0.86 -35.44 6.61
CA ALA A 103 2.16 -34.77 6.76
C ALA A 103 2.23 -33.45 5.97
N PHE A 104 1.47 -33.32 4.88
CA PHE A 104 1.39 -32.07 4.11
C PHE A 104 0.70 -30.94 4.89
N TRP A 105 -0.37 -31.23 5.64
CA TRP A 105 -1.16 -30.22 6.35
C TRP A 105 -0.33 -29.34 7.33
N PRO A 106 0.51 -29.89 8.22
CA PRO A 106 1.40 -29.08 9.05
C PRO A 106 2.35 -28.18 8.25
N ILE A 107 2.86 -28.65 7.11
CA ILE A 107 3.74 -27.86 6.23
C ILE A 107 2.94 -26.72 5.61
N ALA A 108 1.79 -27.00 5.01
CA ALA A 108 0.89 -25.99 4.45
C ALA A 108 0.52 -24.92 5.50
N ARG A 109 0.18 -25.33 6.74
CA ARG A 109 -0.13 -24.40 7.83
C ARG A 109 1.03 -23.48 8.21
N SER A 110 2.28 -23.94 8.11
CA SER A 110 3.46 -23.09 8.34
C SER A 110 3.57 -21.93 7.34
N PHE A 111 2.89 -22.05 6.20
CA PHE A 111 2.73 -21.02 5.17
C PHE A 111 1.32 -20.41 5.17
N ASN A 112 0.57 -20.44 6.28
CA ASN A 112 -0.78 -19.86 6.41
C ASN A 112 -1.83 -20.43 5.44
N LEU A 113 -1.64 -21.68 5.00
CA LEU A 113 -2.58 -22.38 4.14
C LEU A 113 -3.36 -23.41 4.97
N VAL A 114 -4.69 -23.32 4.92
CA VAL A 114 -5.58 -24.16 5.71
C VAL A 114 -6.52 -24.98 4.83
N PRO A 115 -6.71 -26.27 5.11
CA PRO A 115 -7.69 -27.09 4.40
C PRO A 115 -9.11 -26.70 4.82
N ILE A 116 -10.09 -26.96 3.96
CA ILE A 116 -11.51 -26.70 4.28
C ILE A 116 -12.25 -27.93 4.82
N ILE A 117 -11.64 -29.11 4.72
CA ILE A 117 -12.18 -30.36 5.27
C ILE A 117 -11.64 -30.64 6.67
N LYS A 118 -12.34 -31.49 7.44
CA LYS A 118 -12.03 -31.73 8.86
C LYS A 118 -10.87 -32.72 9.09
N SER A 119 -10.61 -33.62 8.14
CA SER A 119 -9.60 -34.67 8.27
C SER A 119 -8.77 -34.83 7.00
N PRO A 120 -7.45 -35.12 7.11
CA PRO A 120 -6.54 -35.24 5.98
C PRO A 120 -6.69 -36.56 5.22
N ASP A 121 -7.84 -36.75 4.56
CA ASP A 121 -8.18 -37.94 3.79
C ASP A 121 -8.33 -37.57 2.30
N MET A 122 -7.51 -38.20 1.44
CA MET A 122 -7.45 -37.94 0.00
C MET A 122 -8.71 -38.38 -0.76
N SER A 123 -9.57 -39.20 -0.14
CA SER A 123 -10.83 -39.68 -0.76
C SER A 123 -12.00 -38.71 -0.58
N LEU A 124 -11.88 -37.75 0.34
CA LEU A 124 -12.93 -36.77 0.61
C LEU A 124 -13.02 -35.75 -0.51
N SER A 125 -14.25 -35.30 -0.78
CA SER A 125 -14.46 -34.12 -1.64
C SER A 125 -13.71 -32.93 -1.05
N GLU A 126 -13.08 -32.12 -1.89
CA GLU A 126 -12.28 -30.95 -1.49
C GLU A 126 -10.95 -31.28 -0.77
N ALA A 127 -10.48 -32.53 -0.79
CA ALA A 127 -9.19 -32.89 -0.21
C ALA A 127 -7.98 -32.16 -0.82
N TRP A 128 -8.15 -31.62 -2.03
CA TRP A 128 -7.18 -30.82 -2.77
C TRP A 128 -7.24 -29.32 -2.46
N HIS A 129 -8.23 -28.85 -1.69
CA HIS A 129 -8.54 -27.43 -1.57
C HIS A 129 -7.96 -26.80 -0.30
N PHE A 130 -7.26 -25.68 -0.47
CA PHE A 130 -6.63 -24.93 0.62
C PHE A 130 -6.84 -23.42 0.46
N ASP A 131 -7.13 -22.76 1.59
CA ASP A 131 -7.31 -21.32 1.69
C ASP A 131 -6.09 -20.62 2.29
N CYS A 132 -5.80 -19.41 1.80
CA CYS A 132 -5.07 -18.36 2.50
C CYS A 132 -6.08 -17.33 3.05
N ARG A 133 -6.58 -17.60 4.26
CA ARG A 133 -7.69 -16.82 4.86
C ARG A 133 -7.28 -15.41 5.28
N GLY A 134 -6.05 -15.22 5.76
CA GLY A 134 -5.58 -13.94 6.28
C GLY A 134 -6.52 -13.38 7.35
N SER A 135 -6.71 -12.07 7.37
CA SER A 135 -7.63 -11.40 8.28
C SER A 135 -9.11 -11.63 7.94
N HIS A 136 -9.45 -12.26 6.83
CA HIS A 136 -10.84 -12.66 6.55
C HIS A 136 -11.34 -13.75 7.50
N ASP A 137 -10.42 -14.48 8.15
CA ASP A 137 -10.75 -15.41 9.24
C ASP A 137 -11.44 -14.67 10.41
N LEU A 138 -11.18 -13.36 10.61
CA LEU A 138 -11.92 -12.54 11.58
C LEU A 138 -13.40 -12.39 11.20
N VAL A 139 -13.72 -12.37 9.91
CA VAL A 139 -15.13 -12.35 9.44
C VAL A 139 -15.76 -13.72 9.60
N TYR A 140 -15.01 -14.80 9.36
CA TYR A 140 -15.46 -16.16 9.66
C TYR A 140 -15.85 -16.27 11.14
N ASP A 141 -14.93 -15.91 12.05
CA ASP A 141 -15.15 -15.98 13.49
C ASP A 141 -16.30 -15.08 13.94
N TYR A 142 -16.41 -13.88 13.35
CA TYR A 142 -17.49 -12.95 13.63
C TYR A 142 -18.88 -13.54 13.35
N TYR A 143 -19.05 -14.20 12.20
CA TYR A 143 -20.30 -14.86 11.83
C TYR A 143 -20.52 -16.17 12.58
N ASN A 144 -19.45 -16.94 12.85
CA ASN A 144 -19.53 -18.16 13.64
C ASN A 144 -19.97 -17.89 15.09
N ALA A 145 -19.60 -16.73 15.63
CA ALA A 145 -20.07 -16.23 16.92
C ALA A 145 -21.48 -15.61 16.89
N GLY A 146 -22.16 -15.61 15.74
CA GLY A 146 -23.54 -15.11 15.61
C GLY A 146 -23.69 -13.59 15.56
N ASN A 147 -22.61 -12.83 15.33
CA ASN A 147 -22.70 -11.37 15.23
C ASN A 147 -23.32 -10.88 13.89
N GLY A 148 -23.43 -11.78 12.90
CA GLY A 148 -24.16 -11.59 11.65
C GLY A 148 -24.85 -12.90 11.24
N THR A 149 -25.95 -12.81 10.50
CA THR A 149 -26.85 -13.95 10.22
C THR A 149 -27.36 -14.01 8.77
N ASN A 150 -26.96 -13.06 7.92
CA ASN A 150 -27.50 -12.93 6.55
C ASN A 150 -26.83 -13.81 5.50
N PHE A 151 -25.74 -14.53 5.83
CA PHE A 151 -25.10 -15.49 4.94
C PHE A 151 -25.44 -16.92 5.34
N GLU A 152 -25.53 -17.82 4.36
CA GLU A 152 -25.79 -19.26 4.57
C GLU A 152 -24.80 -19.91 5.55
N SER A 153 -23.55 -19.44 5.56
CA SER A 153 -22.53 -19.92 6.48
C SER A 153 -21.48 -18.85 6.77
N ALA A 154 -20.75 -19.02 7.88
CA ALA A 154 -19.58 -18.20 8.20
C ALA A 154 -18.51 -18.23 7.09
N TYR A 155 -18.38 -19.37 6.40
CA TYR A 155 -17.49 -19.50 5.26
C TYR A 155 -17.92 -18.61 4.09
N ARG A 156 -19.21 -18.56 3.77
CA ARG A 156 -19.74 -17.65 2.72
C ARG A 156 -19.49 -16.19 3.09
N ALA A 157 -19.66 -15.81 4.35
CA ALA A 157 -19.36 -14.45 4.81
C ALA A 157 -17.87 -14.10 4.67
N MET A 158 -16.97 -15.04 5.02
CA MET A 158 -15.52 -14.91 4.81
C MET A 158 -15.18 -14.76 3.33
N ALA A 159 -15.74 -15.60 2.46
CA ALA A 159 -15.53 -15.51 1.01
C ALA A 159 -16.03 -14.17 0.45
N ALA A 160 -17.23 -13.74 0.83
CA ALA A 160 -17.75 -12.43 0.44
C ALA A 160 -16.83 -11.28 0.87
N SER A 161 -16.32 -11.33 2.11
CA SER A 161 -15.35 -10.37 2.65
C SER A 161 -14.05 -10.34 1.83
N ALA A 162 -13.53 -11.51 1.45
CA ALA A 162 -12.35 -11.66 0.62
C ALA A 162 -12.57 -11.10 -0.80
N ILE A 163 -13.73 -11.36 -1.41
CA ILE A 163 -14.04 -10.94 -2.77
C ILE A 163 -14.15 -9.42 -2.87
N VAL A 164 -14.94 -8.78 -2.00
CA VAL A 164 -15.05 -7.31 -1.98
C VAL A 164 -13.72 -6.65 -1.63
N SER A 165 -12.84 -7.34 -0.90
CA SER A 165 -11.48 -6.84 -0.63
C SER A 165 -10.66 -6.63 -1.89
N THR A 166 -10.96 -7.34 -2.98
CA THR A 166 -10.30 -7.21 -4.29
C THR A 166 -11.03 -6.28 -5.26
N GLY A 167 -12.11 -5.63 -4.80
CA GLY A 167 -12.92 -4.72 -5.59
C GLY A 167 -13.96 -5.39 -6.48
N GLN A 168 -14.12 -6.70 -6.32
CA GLN A 168 -15.14 -7.46 -7.03
C GLN A 168 -16.47 -7.37 -6.29
N LYS A 169 -17.57 -7.37 -7.05
CA LYS A 169 -18.92 -7.38 -6.49
C LYS A 169 -19.26 -8.74 -5.89
N VAL A 170 -20.15 -8.71 -4.90
CA VAL A 170 -20.84 -9.89 -4.36
C VAL A 170 -22.32 -9.56 -4.41
N ASP A 171 -23.11 -10.37 -5.11
CA ASP A 171 -24.51 -10.05 -5.37
C ASP A 171 -25.33 -9.85 -4.08
N ASP A 172 -25.06 -10.62 -3.03
CA ASP A 172 -25.69 -10.51 -1.71
C ASP A 172 -25.43 -9.14 -1.03
N LEU A 173 -24.41 -8.40 -1.47
CA LEU A 173 -24.01 -7.09 -0.95
C LEU A 173 -24.39 -5.92 -1.87
N GLY A 174 -25.14 -6.21 -2.94
CA GLY A 174 -25.56 -5.23 -3.91
C GLY A 174 -24.49 -4.87 -4.96
N PRO A 175 -24.80 -3.89 -5.83
CA PRO A 175 -24.00 -3.63 -7.04
C PRO A 175 -22.70 -2.87 -6.78
N ASP A 176 -22.59 -2.16 -5.66
CA ASP A 176 -21.40 -1.38 -5.31
C ASP A 176 -20.50 -2.16 -4.33
N PRO A 177 -19.33 -2.68 -4.76
CA PRO A 177 -18.45 -3.45 -3.88
C PRO A 177 -17.88 -2.62 -2.72
N ARG A 178 -17.91 -1.28 -2.80
CA ARG A 178 -17.32 -0.40 -1.79
C ARG A 178 -18.05 -0.47 -0.45
N THR A 179 -19.37 -0.63 -0.46
CA THR A 179 -20.13 -0.69 0.80
C THR A 179 -19.85 -1.99 1.55
N GLY A 180 -19.85 -3.12 0.83
CA GLY A 180 -19.42 -4.42 1.34
C GLY A 180 -17.97 -4.39 1.83
N TYR A 181 -17.07 -3.72 1.10
CA TYR A 181 -15.68 -3.52 1.51
C TYR A 181 -15.55 -2.75 2.83
N ILE A 182 -16.28 -1.64 2.98
CA ILE A 182 -16.27 -0.85 4.22
C ILE A 182 -16.74 -1.71 5.39
N GLN A 183 -17.86 -2.42 5.24
CA GLN A 183 -18.39 -3.29 6.29
C GLN A 183 -17.42 -4.44 6.63
N SER A 184 -16.89 -5.12 5.62
CA SER A 184 -15.84 -6.14 5.75
C SER A 184 -14.62 -5.60 6.50
N GLY A 185 -14.15 -4.42 6.13
CA GLY A 185 -13.02 -3.75 6.76
C GLY A 185 -13.28 -3.41 8.22
N LEU A 186 -14.45 -2.85 8.55
CA LEU A 186 -14.83 -2.56 9.93
C LEU A 186 -14.85 -3.82 10.81
N ILE A 187 -15.39 -4.94 10.32
CA ILE A 187 -15.38 -6.22 11.05
C ILE A 187 -13.93 -6.69 11.27
N ARG A 188 -13.09 -6.65 10.24
CA ARG A 188 -11.66 -7.04 10.32
C ARG A 188 -10.84 -6.12 11.23
N LEU A 189 -11.27 -4.88 11.40
CA LEU A 189 -10.72 -3.92 12.38
C LEU A 189 -11.36 -4.08 13.78
N GLY A 190 -12.16 -5.13 14.01
CA GLY A 190 -12.72 -5.50 15.31
C GLY A 190 -14.07 -4.88 15.66
N GLN A 191 -14.73 -4.18 14.73
CA GLN A 191 -16.00 -3.51 14.99
C GLN A 191 -17.20 -4.45 14.85
N LYS A 192 -18.19 -4.26 15.72
CA LYS A 192 -19.45 -5.03 15.71
C LYS A 192 -20.56 -4.26 14.99
N ILE A 193 -20.68 -4.47 13.69
CA ILE A 193 -21.62 -3.72 12.84
C ILE A 193 -22.96 -4.43 12.57
N GLY A 194 -23.12 -5.67 13.04
CA GLY A 194 -24.22 -6.55 12.60
C GLY A 194 -23.89 -7.25 11.28
N ASN A 195 -24.87 -7.35 10.39
CA ASN A 195 -24.72 -7.97 9.07
C ASN A 195 -23.82 -7.13 8.15
N MET A 196 -22.99 -7.81 7.37
CA MET A 196 -22.42 -7.28 6.14
C MET A 196 -23.46 -7.48 5.04
N ASP A 197 -24.16 -6.41 4.67
CA ASP A 197 -25.36 -6.43 3.81
C ASP A 197 -25.31 -5.41 2.66
N GLY A 198 -24.19 -4.71 2.50
CA GLY A 198 -24.01 -3.68 1.48
C GLY A 198 -24.62 -2.32 1.85
N ALA A 199 -25.23 -2.17 3.03
CA ALA A 199 -25.84 -0.92 3.47
C ALA A 199 -25.03 -0.24 4.59
N ILE A 200 -24.60 1.01 4.36
CA ILE A 200 -23.91 1.82 5.38
C ILE A 200 -24.94 2.42 6.37
N GLY A 201 -25.47 1.54 7.22
CA GLY A 201 -26.45 1.84 8.26
C GLY A 201 -25.84 2.42 9.56
N PRO A 202 -26.67 2.67 10.59
CA PRO A 202 -26.27 3.35 11.82
C PRO A 202 -25.07 2.70 12.54
N LYS A 203 -25.01 1.37 12.60
CA LYS A 203 -23.91 0.64 13.25
C LYS A 203 -22.58 0.81 12.50
N SER A 204 -22.59 0.71 11.17
CA SER A 204 -21.41 0.99 10.34
C SER A 204 -20.95 2.44 10.49
N ARG A 205 -21.89 3.40 10.50
CA ARG A 205 -21.58 4.83 10.70
C ARG A 205 -20.99 5.12 12.08
N HIS A 206 -21.52 4.49 13.12
CA HIS A 206 -20.97 4.58 14.48
C HIS A 206 -19.55 4.01 14.55
N ALA A 207 -19.32 2.85 13.93
CA ALA A 207 -18.00 2.24 13.85
C ALA A 207 -16.99 3.10 13.07
N LEU A 208 -17.41 3.75 11.98
CA LEU A 208 -16.58 4.71 11.24
C LEU A 208 -16.19 5.91 12.11
N ALA A 209 -17.16 6.50 12.84
CA ALA A 209 -16.90 7.60 13.75
C ALA A 209 -15.92 7.21 14.87
N GLY A 210 -15.98 5.96 15.35
CA GLY A 210 -15.02 5.42 16.33
C GLY A 210 -13.57 5.37 15.84
N PHE A 211 -13.35 5.38 14.52
CA PHE A 211 -12.04 5.51 13.88
C PHE A 211 -11.71 6.94 13.45
N ASN A 212 -12.50 7.95 13.87
CA ASN A 212 -12.42 9.33 13.43
C ASN A 212 -12.61 9.49 11.90
N ILE A 213 -13.40 8.62 11.28
CA ILE A 213 -13.77 8.72 9.86
C ILE A 213 -15.17 9.31 9.78
N ASP A 214 -15.32 10.46 9.10
CA ASP A 214 -16.62 11.10 8.92
C ASP A 214 -17.53 10.25 7.99
N PRO A 215 -18.65 9.71 8.49
CA PRO A 215 -19.55 8.87 7.71
C PRO A 215 -20.33 9.64 6.62
N ALA A 216 -20.24 10.97 6.58
CA ALA A 216 -20.81 11.80 5.51
C ALA A 216 -19.89 11.94 4.29
N LEU A 217 -18.65 11.47 4.37
CA LEU A 217 -17.72 11.48 3.24
C LEU A 217 -18.24 10.63 2.06
N PRO A 218 -17.85 10.97 0.82
CA PRO A 218 -18.05 10.10 -0.33
C PRO A 218 -17.45 8.71 -0.08
N LEU A 219 -18.08 7.65 -0.60
CA LEU A 219 -17.65 6.26 -0.36
C LEU A 219 -16.18 6.02 -0.70
N ASP A 220 -15.66 6.62 -1.78
CA ASP A 220 -14.26 6.48 -2.17
C ASP A 220 -13.28 7.01 -1.09
N ALA A 221 -13.64 8.10 -0.42
CA ALA A 221 -12.84 8.64 0.68
C ALA A 221 -12.89 7.74 1.92
N ILE A 222 -14.06 7.18 2.24
CA ILE A 222 -14.19 6.21 3.34
C ILE A 222 -13.39 4.94 3.06
N VAL A 223 -13.44 4.44 1.82
CA VAL A 223 -12.64 3.28 1.38
C VAL A 223 -11.15 3.54 1.58
N VAL A 224 -10.64 4.72 1.23
CA VAL A 224 -9.23 5.09 1.42
C VAL A 224 -8.83 5.04 2.89
N GLU A 225 -9.66 5.58 3.80
CA GLU A 225 -9.35 5.54 5.23
C GLU A 225 -9.40 4.13 5.83
N ILE A 226 -10.41 3.34 5.46
CA ILE A 226 -10.50 1.94 5.87
C ILE A 226 -9.32 1.12 5.35
N GLU A 227 -8.95 1.31 4.07
CA GLU A 227 -7.80 0.64 3.47
C GLU A 227 -6.51 1.00 4.21
N ARG A 228 -6.30 2.28 4.55
CA ARG A 228 -5.11 2.72 5.30
C ARG A 228 -5.00 2.01 6.65
N LEU A 229 -6.12 1.83 7.36
CA LEU A 229 -6.17 1.09 8.62
C LEU A 229 -5.87 -0.40 8.41
N LEU A 230 -6.46 -1.02 7.39
CA LEU A 230 -6.25 -2.43 7.07
C LEU A 230 -4.83 -2.72 6.59
N GLN A 231 -4.24 -1.86 5.74
CA GLN A 231 -2.84 -1.97 5.31
C GLN A 231 -1.88 -1.87 6.49
N LYS A 232 -2.19 -1.00 7.46
CA LYS A 232 -1.40 -0.89 8.69
C LYS A 232 -1.48 -2.17 9.53
N GLN A 233 -2.67 -2.75 9.68
CA GLN A 233 -2.88 -3.92 10.54
C GLN A 233 -2.51 -5.25 9.88
N PHE A 234 -2.73 -5.37 8.57
CA PHE A 234 -2.56 -6.59 7.78
C PHE A 234 -1.73 -6.36 6.51
N PRO A 235 -0.51 -5.81 6.62
CA PRO A 235 0.27 -5.36 5.45
C PRO A 235 0.57 -6.48 4.44
N LYS A 236 0.69 -7.73 4.90
CA LYS A 236 0.97 -8.89 4.05
C LYS A 236 -0.12 -9.15 3.00
N GLU A 237 -1.35 -8.71 3.24
CA GLU A 237 -2.45 -8.85 2.27
C GLU A 237 -2.40 -7.83 1.12
N TYR A 238 -1.58 -6.79 1.26
CA TYR A 238 -1.53 -5.66 0.33
C TYR A 238 -0.19 -5.55 -0.38
N PHE A 239 0.88 -6.07 0.22
CA PHE A 239 2.24 -5.89 -0.26
C PHE A 239 2.97 -7.23 -0.38
N THR A 240 3.66 -7.46 -1.50
CA THR A 240 4.47 -8.67 -1.75
C THR A 240 5.81 -8.66 -1.01
N HIS A 241 6.15 -7.52 -0.41
CA HIS A 241 7.27 -7.34 0.50
C HIS A 241 6.71 -6.75 1.79
N SER A 242 7.04 -7.33 2.94
CA SER A 242 6.59 -6.77 4.22
C SER A 242 7.19 -5.37 4.39
N PRO A 243 6.41 -4.35 4.82
CA PRO A 243 7.01 -3.23 5.54
C PRO A 243 7.72 -3.84 6.76
N SER A 244 9.02 -3.62 6.88
CA SER A 244 9.85 -4.22 7.93
C SER A 244 9.23 -4.01 9.32
N THR A 245 8.81 -5.09 9.97
CA THR A 245 8.33 -5.10 11.36
C THR A 245 9.53 -5.01 12.31
N LEU A 246 9.83 -3.80 12.79
CA LEU A 246 10.60 -3.55 14.01
C LEU A 246 9.84 -2.47 14.81
N GLU A 247 8.69 -2.85 15.38
CA GLU A 247 8.00 -2.03 16.36
C GLU A 247 7.20 -2.96 17.30
N THR A 248 7.91 -3.56 18.26
CA THR A 248 7.32 -4.03 19.52
C THR A 248 8.31 -3.73 20.62
N ASP A 249 8.02 -2.69 21.41
CA ASP A 249 8.09 -2.69 22.88
C ASP A 249 7.90 -1.25 23.40
N ILE A 250 6.66 -0.90 23.72
CA ILE A 250 6.38 0.14 24.72
C ILE A 250 5.44 -0.49 25.76
N PRO A 251 5.85 -0.59 27.04
CA PRO A 251 5.02 -1.19 28.08
C PRO A 251 3.79 -0.32 28.42
N THR A 252 2.66 -1.00 28.60
CA THR A 252 1.28 -0.53 28.73
C THR A 252 0.91 0.23 30.02
N HIS A 253 1.85 0.86 30.73
CA HIS A 253 1.58 1.47 32.04
C HIS A 253 1.54 3.01 32.07
N LEU A 254 1.46 3.70 30.93
CA LEU A 254 1.45 5.17 30.84
C LEU A 254 0.13 5.80 30.33
N LEU A 255 -0.95 5.03 30.25
CA LEU A 255 -2.28 5.59 29.97
C LEU A 255 -2.92 6.11 31.26
N ALA A 256 -2.60 7.35 31.62
CA ALA A 256 -3.40 8.13 32.55
C ALA A 256 -4.38 9.03 31.77
N SER A 257 -5.67 8.77 31.99
CA SER A 257 -6.80 9.63 31.64
C SER A 257 -6.60 11.08 32.07
N THR A 258 -6.93 12.03 31.19
CA THR A 258 -7.69 13.23 31.58
C THR A 258 -8.46 13.81 30.39
N MET A 259 -9.71 14.17 30.66
CA MET A 259 -10.74 14.68 29.76
C MET A 259 -10.53 16.16 29.34
N LEU A 260 -10.96 16.45 28.11
CA LEU A 260 -11.63 17.65 27.57
C LEU A 260 -11.37 19.04 28.22
N SER A 261 -10.91 20.01 27.42
CA SER A 261 -11.72 21.20 27.02
C SER A 261 -10.94 22.19 26.15
N ASN A 262 -11.71 22.89 25.30
CA ASN A 262 -11.33 23.91 24.31
C ASN A 262 -10.29 24.94 24.75
N VAL A 263 -9.28 25.18 23.90
CA VAL A 263 -8.78 26.54 23.58
C VAL A 263 -8.28 26.55 22.13
N VAL A 264 -8.97 27.30 21.27
CA VAL A 264 -8.35 27.85 20.05
C VAL A 264 -7.43 28.97 20.52
N SER A 265 -6.12 28.73 20.51
CA SER A 265 -5.11 29.77 20.68
C SER A 265 -3.99 29.50 19.70
N ALA A 266 -3.68 30.54 18.92
CA ALA A 266 -2.57 30.57 18.00
C ALA A 266 -1.26 30.29 18.76
N PHE A 267 -0.70 29.09 18.59
CA PHE A 267 0.63 28.79 19.11
C PHE A 267 1.67 29.45 18.22
N ALA A 268 2.31 30.49 18.75
CA ALA A 268 3.62 30.92 18.29
C ALA A 268 4.59 29.73 18.36
N ALA A 269 5.33 29.51 17.27
CA ALA A 269 6.36 28.48 17.15
C ALA A 269 7.36 28.62 18.32
N SER A 270 7.33 27.67 19.24
CA SER A 270 8.29 27.63 20.35
C SER A 270 9.46 26.71 19.98
N PRO A 271 10.72 27.10 20.30
CA PRO A 271 11.91 26.24 20.16
C PRO A 271 11.76 24.85 20.79
N ALA A 272 10.86 24.73 21.78
CA ALA A 272 10.50 23.47 22.44
C ALA A 272 9.99 22.38 21.48
N PHE A 273 9.33 22.74 20.36
CA PHE A 273 8.82 21.73 19.41
C PHE A 273 9.96 21.08 18.60
N ALA A 274 10.92 21.86 18.11
CA ALA A 274 12.10 21.33 17.42
C ALA A 274 12.92 20.40 18.33
N ALA A 275 13.07 20.76 19.60
CA ALA A 275 13.77 19.95 20.59
C ALA A 275 13.05 18.62 20.92
N SER A 276 11.72 18.56 20.73
CA SER A 276 10.90 17.35 20.99
C SER A 276 10.75 16.42 19.78
N TYR A 277 10.99 16.93 18.57
CA TYR A 277 10.89 16.13 17.36
C TYR A 277 12.09 15.19 17.25
N VAL A 278 11.80 13.94 16.94
CA VAL A 278 12.82 12.94 16.67
C VAL A 278 12.59 12.38 15.27
N PRO A 279 13.61 12.41 14.38
CA PRO A 279 13.51 11.78 13.07
C PRO A 279 13.16 10.29 13.16
N PRO A 280 12.49 9.73 12.13
CA PRO A 280 12.18 8.30 12.05
C PRO A 280 13.43 7.45 12.30
N ALA A 281 13.32 6.44 13.16
CA ALA A 281 14.48 5.64 13.59
C ALA A 281 15.23 5.02 12.39
N ALA A 282 14.50 4.51 11.41
CA ALA A 282 15.05 3.92 10.19
C ALA A 282 15.90 4.90 9.37
N SER A 283 15.62 6.21 9.45
CA SER A 283 16.33 7.24 8.68
C SER A 283 17.51 7.86 9.41
N ARG A 284 17.66 7.64 10.72
CA ARG A 284 18.74 8.26 11.52
C ARG A 284 20.14 7.88 11.05
N LYS A 285 20.34 6.66 10.56
CA LYS A 285 21.64 6.21 10.02
C LYS A 285 22.04 7.07 8.82
N VAL A 286 21.11 7.29 7.89
CA VAL A 286 21.32 8.09 6.67
C VAL A 286 21.42 9.58 7.00
N LEU A 287 20.59 10.07 7.93
CA LEU A 287 20.64 11.46 8.37
C LEU A 287 21.94 11.81 9.12
N GLY A 288 22.53 10.88 9.85
CA GLY A 288 23.79 11.10 10.57
C GLY A 288 23.75 12.37 11.43
N GLY A 289 24.71 13.26 11.20
CA GLY A 289 24.85 14.54 11.89
C GLY A 289 23.69 15.53 11.66
N ILE A 290 22.90 15.35 10.60
CA ILE A 290 21.72 16.19 10.31
C ILE A 290 20.72 16.11 11.46
N SER A 291 20.60 14.95 12.13
CA SER A 291 19.71 14.77 13.27
C SER A 291 19.96 15.80 14.39
N GLN A 292 21.21 16.25 14.56
CA GLN A 292 21.58 17.27 15.55
C GLN A 292 21.20 18.69 15.09
N LEU A 293 21.26 18.94 13.78
CA LEU A 293 20.84 20.22 13.20
C LEU A 293 19.33 20.44 13.32
N VAL A 294 18.54 19.36 13.24
CA VAL A 294 17.07 19.43 13.39
C VAL A 294 16.66 19.94 14.78
N ALA A 295 17.40 19.58 15.83
CA ALA A 295 17.13 20.08 17.19
C ALA A 295 17.31 21.61 17.32
N GLN A 296 18.07 22.22 16.40
CA GLN A 296 18.31 23.67 16.34
C GLN A 296 17.49 24.35 15.24
N ALA A 297 16.62 23.61 14.56
CA ALA A 297 15.90 24.12 13.41
C ALA A 297 14.80 25.12 13.82
N LYS A 298 14.58 26.11 12.95
CA LYS A 298 13.48 27.05 13.11
C LYS A 298 12.20 26.46 12.52
N VAL A 299 11.30 26.03 13.41
CA VAL A 299 10.00 25.46 13.03
C VAL A 299 9.15 26.47 12.25
N ILE A 300 8.50 26.00 11.20
CA ILE A 300 7.56 26.75 10.37
C ILE A 300 6.15 26.24 10.67
N ASN A 301 5.30 27.14 11.15
CA ASN A 301 3.90 26.82 11.42
C ASN A 301 3.06 27.13 10.19
N GLN A 302 2.76 26.11 9.39
CA GLN A 302 1.81 26.21 8.30
C GLN A 302 0.95 24.95 8.21
N ALA A 303 -0.36 25.16 8.06
CA ALA A 303 -1.30 24.06 7.88
C ALA A 303 -1.32 23.61 6.41
N PHE A 304 -1.25 22.29 6.22
CA PHE A 304 -1.45 21.61 4.94
C PHE A 304 -2.55 20.55 5.11
N LYS A 305 -3.16 20.13 4.01
CA LYS A 305 -4.22 19.11 3.99
C LYS A 305 -3.74 17.81 4.64
N LEU A 306 -2.50 17.42 4.35
CA LEU A 306 -1.77 16.38 5.06
C LEU A 306 -0.65 17.05 5.85
N PRO A 307 -0.77 17.14 7.19
CA PRO A 307 0.17 17.89 7.99
C PRO A 307 1.52 17.18 8.04
N PRO A 308 2.65 17.90 7.81
CA PRO A 308 3.96 17.34 8.07
C PRO A 308 4.18 17.12 9.57
N ARG A 309 4.94 16.09 9.92
CA ARG A 309 5.42 15.85 11.30
C ARG A 309 6.46 16.87 11.72
N MET A 310 7.22 17.38 10.76
CA MET A 310 8.16 18.49 10.94
C MET A 310 8.22 19.32 9.67
N LEU A 311 8.17 20.63 9.83
CA LEU A 311 8.51 21.59 8.79
C LEU A 311 9.37 22.67 9.44
N ALA A 312 10.60 22.83 8.98
CA ALA A 312 11.54 23.77 9.59
C ALA A 312 12.60 24.23 8.61
N THR A 313 13.31 25.31 8.95
CA THR A 313 14.59 25.64 8.35
C THR A 313 15.74 25.22 9.25
N LEU A 314 16.70 24.47 8.70
CA LEU A 314 17.95 24.14 9.38
C LEU A 314 18.84 25.39 9.52
N PRO A 315 19.87 25.37 10.39
CA PRO A 315 20.78 26.50 10.56
C PRO A 315 21.44 27.00 9.26
N GLY A 316 21.67 26.11 8.28
CA GLY A 316 22.22 26.42 6.95
C GLY A 316 21.20 27.00 5.96
N LYS A 317 19.95 27.24 6.39
CA LYS A 317 18.80 27.69 5.60
C LYS A 317 18.15 26.61 4.73
N GLU A 318 18.55 25.36 4.85
CA GLU A 318 17.88 24.24 4.19
C GLU A 318 16.45 24.09 4.71
N LEU A 319 15.51 23.80 3.82
CA LEU A 319 14.15 23.44 4.22
C LEU A 319 14.14 21.95 4.58
N TYR A 320 13.75 21.64 5.81
CA TYR A 320 13.58 20.28 6.32
C TYR A 320 12.09 19.97 6.46
N LEU A 321 11.67 18.86 5.86
CA LEU A 321 10.30 18.37 5.86
C LEU A 321 10.29 16.90 6.26
N ASP A 322 9.53 16.53 7.29
CA ASP A 322 9.09 15.15 7.53
C ASP A 322 7.60 15.07 7.20
N SER A 323 7.25 14.47 6.07
CA SER A 323 5.88 14.42 5.60
C SER A 323 5.55 13.09 4.95
N GLU A 324 4.29 12.97 4.53
CA GLU A 324 3.94 12.05 3.46
C GLU A 324 4.57 12.48 2.13
N LEU A 325 4.81 11.52 1.24
CA LEU A 325 5.13 11.76 -0.16
C LEU A 325 3.97 11.26 -1.03
N GLN A 326 3.21 12.18 -1.62
CA GLN A 326 2.14 11.91 -2.58
C GLN A 326 2.69 11.83 -4.01
N LEU A 327 2.03 11.06 -4.86
CA LEU A 327 2.42 10.88 -6.25
C LEU A 327 2.07 12.11 -7.08
N ASP A 328 3.03 12.57 -7.86
CA ASP A 328 2.86 13.58 -8.90
C ASP A 328 3.34 12.98 -10.23
N THR A 329 2.43 12.88 -11.21
CA THR A 329 2.75 12.24 -12.51
C THR A 329 2.99 13.24 -13.65
N ASP A 330 3.06 14.52 -13.35
CA ASP A 330 3.20 15.59 -14.34
C ASP A 330 4.48 15.44 -15.18
N GLY A 331 4.43 15.88 -16.44
CA GLY A 331 5.54 15.76 -17.38
C GLY A 331 5.75 14.36 -17.99
N TRP A 332 5.02 13.33 -17.53
CA TRP A 332 5.06 12.02 -18.18
C TRP A 332 4.27 12.03 -19.49
N ALA A 333 4.96 12.14 -20.63
CA ALA A 333 4.36 12.36 -21.95
C ALA A 333 3.27 11.34 -22.33
N ASN A 334 3.37 10.10 -21.86
CA ASN A 334 2.40 9.03 -22.12
C ASN A 334 1.57 8.64 -20.88
N GLY A 335 1.52 9.53 -19.89
CA GLY A 335 0.97 9.29 -18.56
C GLY A 335 -0.54 9.52 -18.42
N ARG A 336 -1.19 10.13 -19.41
CA ARG A 336 -2.63 10.38 -19.39
C ARG A 336 -3.41 9.09 -19.14
N GLY A 337 -4.16 9.05 -18.03
CA GLY A 337 -4.95 7.87 -17.62
C GLY A 337 -4.12 6.70 -17.10
N LYS A 338 -2.80 6.87 -16.91
CA LYS A 338 -1.88 5.86 -16.39
C LYS A 338 -1.28 6.20 -15.04
N GLY A 339 -1.67 7.31 -14.42
CA GLY A 339 -1.13 7.79 -13.16
C GLY A 339 -2.20 8.37 -12.26
N ASP A 340 -1.99 9.60 -11.80
CA ASP A 340 -3.00 10.37 -11.09
C ASP A 340 -4.02 10.99 -12.07
N ILE A 341 -5.19 11.37 -11.55
CA ILE A 341 -6.31 11.92 -12.35
C ILE A 341 -6.13 13.41 -12.69
N TYR A 342 -5.17 14.07 -12.05
CA TYR A 342 -4.85 15.49 -12.22
C TYR A 342 -3.62 15.71 -13.11
N TRP A 343 -3.07 14.63 -13.68
CA TRP A 343 -1.94 14.62 -14.59
C TRP A 343 -1.97 15.79 -15.58
N GLN A 344 -0.82 16.42 -15.71
CA GLN A 344 -0.51 17.41 -16.73
C GLN A 344 0.61 16.90 -17.64
N PRO A 345 0.61 17.25 -18.93
CA PRO A 345 1.69 16.89 -19.85
C PRO A 345 3.04 17.51 -19.49
N ASP A 346 3.06 18.40 -18.50
CA ASP A 346 4.02 19.46 -18.39
C ASP A 346 4.33 19.77 -16.93
N THR A 347 5.61 19.76 -16.57
CA THR A 347 6.09 20.28 -15.28
C THR A 347 6.35 21.79 -15.37
N THR A 348 6.33 22.51 -14.24
CA THR A 348 6.71 23.94 -14.22
C THR A 348 8.16 24.15 -14.70
N LEU A 349 9.09 23.30 -14.27
CA LEU A 349 10.48 23.32 -14.73
C LEU A 349 10.59 22.73 -16.13
N ARG A 350 11.38 23.37 -16.99
CA ARG A 350 11.70 22.90 -18.35
C ARG A 350 13.19 22.75 -18.54
N TYR A 351 13.59 21.83 -19.41
CA TYR A 351 14.93 21.80 -19.98
C TYR A 351 15.21 23.08 -20.76
N ARG A 352 16.49 23.41 -20.92
CA ARG A 352 16.96 24.53 -21.74
C ARG A 352 17.30 24.11 -23.18
N ASP A 353 16.75 22.99 -23.62
CA ASP A 353 16.79 22.60 -25.02
C ASP A 353 15.89 23.51 -25.87
N ALA A 354 16.02 23.42 -27.19
CA ALA A 354 15.25 24.26 -28.10
C ALA A 354 13.73 24.08 -27.96
N LYS A 355 13.29 22.89 -27.52
CA LYS A 355 11.87 22.51 -27.38
C LYS A 355 11.29 22.84 -26.00
N LYS A 356 12.11 23.29 -25.04
CA LYS A 356 11.73 23.48 -23.63
C LYS A 356 11.02 22.24 -23.06
N THR A 357 11.60 21.07 -23.29
CA THR A 357 11.01 19.79 -22.92
C THR A 357 10.75 19.74 -21.39
N SER A 358 9.62 19.14 -20.99
CA SER A 358 9.25 18.93 -19.58
C SER A 358 10.17 17.93 -18.88
N ILE A 359 10.21 17.99 -17.55
CA ILE A 359 10.86 16.96 -16.75
C ILE A 359 9.92 15.76 -16.68
N ASP A 360 10.38 14.59 -17.13
CA ASP A 360 9.55 13.37 -17.16
C ASP A 360 9.52 12.72 -15.77
N SER A 361 8.35 12.72 -15.12
CA SER A 361 8.16 12.12 -13.79
C SER A 361 8.52 10.63 -13.72
N ASN A 362 8.48 9.93 -14.86
CA ASN A 362 8.82 8.51 -14.93
C ASN A 362 10.33 8.24 -15.07
N ARG A 363 11.15 9.28 -15.29
CA ARG A 363 12.59 9.17 -15.57
C ARG A 363 13.48 10.01 -14.66
N VAL A 364 12.93 11.08 -14.08
CA VAL A 364 13.69 12.02 -13.25
C VAL A 364 13.05 12.09 -11.86
N PRO A 365 13.81 11.83 -10.79
CA PRO A 365 13.32 12.06 -9.44
C PRO A 365 13.15 13.57 -9.23
N TYR A 366 11.93 14.00 -8.95
CA TYR A 366 11.64 15.37 -8.60
C TYR A 366 10.69 15.45 -7.40
N PHE A 367 10.70 16.61 -6.76
CA PHE A 367 9.75 16.96 -5.71
C PHE A 367 9.02 18.27 -6.06
N VAL A 368 7.91 18.48 -5.37
CA VAL A 368 6.97 19.57 -5.62
C VAL A 368 6.83 20.41 -4.37
N LEU A 369 6.81 21.74 -4.54
CA LEU A 369 6.56 22.70 -3.46
C LEU A 369 5.29 23.52 -3.74
N PRO A 370 4.59 23.98 -2.69
CA PRO A 370 3.32 24.68 -2.85
C PRO A 370 3.42 25.98 -3.66
N LEU A 371 2.36 26.26 -4.42
CA LEU A 371 1.99 27.60 -4.83
C LEU A 371 1.59 28.47 -3.63
N PRO A 372 1.63 29.81 -3.73
CA PRO A 372 2.18 30.59 -4.85
C PRO A 372 3.71 30.54 -4.91
N GLU A 373 4.31 31.08 -5.97
CA GLU A 373 5.77 31.15 -6.13
C GLU A 373 6.50 31.85 -4.96
N SER A 374 5.82 32.76 -4.26
CA SER A 374 6.37 33.38 -3.06
C SER A 374 6.64 32.38 -1.92
N TRP A 375 5.98 31.21 -1.91
CA TRP A 375 6.11 30.24 -0.83
C TRP A 375 7.48 29.55 -0.77
N PRO A 376 8.06 29.02 -1.87
CA PRO A 376 9.44 28.51 -1.82
C PRO A 376 10.49 29.63 -1.83
N THR A 377 10.21 30.75 -2.48
CA THR A 377 11.20 31.83 -2.62
C THR A 377 11.48 32.57 -1.30
N GLN A 378 10.55 32.61 -0.34
CA GLN A 378 10.84 33.07 1.04
C GLN A 378 11.91 32.22 1.76
N PHE A 379 12.15 30.97 1.31
CA PHE A 379 13.22 30.11 1.80
C PHE A 379 14.48 30.16 0.91
N GLY A 380 14.51 31.05 -0.08
CA GLY A 380 15.59 31.13 -1.07
C GLY A 380 15.59 30.00 -2.10
N ILE A 381 14.53 29.19 -2.16
CA ILE A 381 14.43 28.04 -3.06
C ILE A 381 13.89 28.47 -4.42
N SER A 382 14.58 28.07 -5.47
CA SER A 382 14.21 28.32 -6.86
C SER A 382 14.00 27.01 -7.63
N LEU A 383 13.13 27.05 -8.66
CA LEU A 383 12.94 25.92 -9.56
C LEU A 383 14.29 25.43 -10.12
N GLY A 384 14.53 24.13 -10.03
CA GLY A 384 15.80 23.50 -10.39
C GLY A 384 16.76 23.26 -9.21
N ASP A 385 16.47 23.77 -8.01
CA ASP A 385 17.18 23.39 -6.79
C ASP A 385 16.97 21.90 -6.45
N TYR A 386 17.86 21.34 -5.65
CA TYR A 386 17.92 19.92 -5.34
C TYR A 386 17.51 19.67 -3.90
N ALA A 387 17.05 18.46 -3.64
CA ALA A 387 16.80 17.95 -2.31
C ALA A 387 17.43 16.56 -2.12
N ALA A 388 17.79 16.26 -0.88
CA ALA A 388 17.94 14.88 -0.42
C ALA A 388 16.59 14.40 0.10
N VAL A 389 16.11 13.27 -0.40
CA VAL A 389 14.88 12.62 0.03
C VAL A 389 15.25 11.29 0.65
N VAL A 390 14.97 11.13 1.94
CA VAL A 390 15.32 9.96 2.73
C VAL A 390 14.05 9.29 3.20
N TYR A 391 13.94 7.99 2.95
CA TYR A 391 12.85 7.16 3.46
C TYR A 391 13.42 5.83 3.92
N LYS A 392 13.19 5.49 5.20
CA LYS A 392 13.92 4.39 5.85
C LYS A 392 15.43 4.61 5.67
N ASP A 393 16.16 3.62 5.17
CA ASP A 393 17.58 3.65 4.85
C ASP A 393 17.90 3.99 3.39
N GLU A 394 16.89 4.32 2.58
CA GLU A 394 17.06 4.75 1.19
C GLU A 394 17.27 6.26 1.08
N LEU A 395 18.13 6.67 0.15
CA LEU A 395 18.42 8.06 -0.19
C LEU A 395 18.28 8.26 -1.70
N SER A 396 17.46 9.22 -2.09
CA SER A 396 17.37 9.71 -3.47
C SER A 396 17.59 11.22 -3.51
N PHE A 397 18.31 11.70 -4.52
CA PHE A 397 18.36 13.12 -4.81
C PHE A 397 17.29 13.48 -5.82
N ALA A 398 16.60 14.58 -5.60
CA ALA A 398 15.49 15.02 -6.43
C ALA A 398 15.62 16.49 -6.80
N VAL A 399 15.10 16.90 -7.96
CA VAL A 399 15.05 18.31 -8.38
C VAL A 399 13.69 18.94 -8.05
N PHE A 400 13.65 20.22 -7.72
CA PHE A 400 12.42 20.98 -7.60
C PHE A 400 11.88 21.27 -9.01
N ALA A 401 11.00 20.40 -9.51
CA ALA A 401 10.53 20.47 -10.89
C ALA A 401 9.14 21.08 -11.04
N ASP A 402 8.31 21.06 -10.00
CA ASP A 402 6.92 21.49 -10.16
C ASP A 402 6.32 22.21 -8.96
N ARG A 403 5.22 22.92 -9.20
CA ARG A 403 4.51 23.70 -8.19
C ARG A 403 3.11 23.12 -7.97
N GLY A 404 2.87 22.65 -6.75
CA GLY A 404 1.63 22.00 -6.37
C GLY A 404 0.60 22.97 -5.76
N PRO A 405 -0.61 22.50 -5.44
CA PRO A 405 -1.64 23.31 -4.79
C PRO A 405 -1.14 23.93 -3.47
N LYS A 406 -1.57 25.16 -3.17
CA LYS A 406 -1.17 25.91 -1.95
C LYS A 406 -1.45 25.20 -0.62
N THR A 407 -2.32 24.19 -0.64
CA THR A 407 -2.76 23.43 0.52
C THR A 407 -2.05 22.09 0.68
N LYS A 408 -1.10 21.75 -0.20
CA LYS A 408 -0.36 20.48 -0.16
C LYS A 408 1.14 20.70 0.00
N ILE A 409 1.81 19.71 0.59
CA ILE A 409 3.26 19.61 0.68
C ILE A 409 3.66 18.13 0.65
N GLY A 410 4.85 17.82 0.15
CA GLY A 410 5.31 16.43 0.04
C GLY A 410 4.68 15.72 -1.15
N GLU A 411 4.89 16.25 -2.36
CA GLU A 411 4.54 15.62 -3.64
C GLU A 411 5.83 15.30 -4.40
N GLY A 412 5.86 14.20 -5.16
CA GLY A 412 7.05 13.77 -5.86
C GLY A 412 6.80 12.76 -6.99
N SER A 413 7.80 12.63 -7.85
CA SER A 413 7.68 11.90 -9.11
C SER A 413 7.66 10.37 -8.96
N ILE A 414 7.21 9.69 -10.02
CA ILE A 414 7.24 8.22 -10.12
C ILE A 414 8.66 7.70 -9.91
N GLU A 415 9.65 8.30 -10.57
CA GLU A 415 11.06 7.90 -10.43
C GLU A 415 11.59 8.14 -9.01
N LEU A 416 11.15 9.21 -8.33
CA LEU A 416 11.50 9.42 -6.93
C LEU A 416 10.97 8.28 -6.05
N MET A 417 9.69 7.92 -6.19
CA MET A 417 9.11 6.80 -5.44
C MET A 417 9.81 5.48 -5.76
N ARG A 418 10.18 5.25 -7.03
CA ARG A 418 10.96 4.08 -7.46
C ARG A 418 12.31 4.00 -6.79
N LYS A 419 13.04 5.11 -6.71
CA LYS A 419 14.34 5.19 -6.02
C LYS A 419 14.23 5.00 -4.51
N LEU A 420 13.09 5.29 -3.92
CA LEU A 420 12.81 5.04 -2.50
C LEU A 420 12.21 3.64 -2.23
N GLY A 421 12.14 2.77 -3.25
CA GLY A 421 11.65 1.40 -3.14
C GLY A 421 10.12 1.28 -3.02
N GLU A 422 9.38 2.34 -3.32
CA GLU A 422 7.94 2.46 -3.05
C GLU A 422 7.16 2.88 -4.29
N GLU A 423 7.69 2.61 -5.49
CA GLU A 423 6.89 2.67 -6.71
C GLU A 423 5.75 1.65 -6.64
N ARG A 424 4.52 2.13 -6.85
CA ARG A 424 3.33 1.30 -6.83
C ARG A 424 2.75 1.22 -8.24
N LEU A 425 2.92 0.06 -8.88
CA LEU A 425 2.37 -0.22 -10.21
C LEU A 425 1.16 -1.15 -10.13
N ARG A 426 0.15 -0.87 -10.95
CA ARG A 426 -0.89 -1.83 -11.33
C ARG A 426 -0.32 -2.82 -12.34
N SER A 427 -0.92 -4.00 -12.43
CA SER A 427 -0.50 -5.08 -13.34
C SER A 427 -0.52 -4.72 -14.83
N ASN A 428 -1.29 -3.70 -15.22
CA ASN A 428 -1.32 -3.17 -16.60
C ASN A 428 -0.22 -2.11 -16.87
N GLY A 429 0.72 -1.92 -15.95
CA GLY A 429 1.81 -0.94 -16.06
C GLY A 429 1.41 0.50 -15.76
N THR A 430 0.21 0.75 -15.21
CA THR A 430 -0.21 2.08 -14.74
C THR A 430 0.21 2.31 -13.30
N VAL A 431 0.60 3.53 -12.95
CA VAL A 431 0.99 3.91 -11.59
C VAL A 431 -0.25 4.07 -10.70
N ILE A 432 -0.19 3.49 -9.51
CA ILE A 432 -1.19 3.64 -8.45
C ILE A 432 -1.08 5.05 -7.88
N ASN A 433 -2.15 5.83 -8.02
CA ASN A 433 -2.25 7.17 -7.43
C ASN A 433 -2.45 7.08 -5.91
N ALA A 434 -1.36 6.87 -5.17
CA ALA A 434 -1.33 6.83 -3.71
C ALA A 434 -0.01 7.38 -3.19
N GLY A 435 -0.05 8.01 -2.01
CA GLY A 435 1.16 8.42 -1.30
C GLY A 435 1.78 7.29 -0.47
N MET A 436 3.02 7.52 -0.02
CA MET A 436 3.84 6.56 0.72
C MET A 436 3.59 6.54 2.24
N GLY A 437 2.69 7.41 2.74
CA GLY A 437 2.54 7.69 4.17
C GLY A 437 3.68 8.54 4.74
N PRO A 438 3.61 8.95 6.03
CA PRO A 438 4.58 9.84 6.67
C PRO A 438 5.97 9.20 6.82
N ASN A 439 6.95 9.95 7.34
CA ASN A 439 8.35 9.55 7.55
C ASN A 439 9.25 9.69 6.32
N VAL A 440 8.83 10.43 5.30
CA VAL A 440 9.70 10.83 4.19
C VAL A 440 10.36 12.15 4.55
N ILE A 441 11.67 12.13 4.71
CA ILE A 441 12.46 13.31 5.04
C ILE A 441 12.94 13.96 3.74
N THR A 442 12.46 15.16 3.44
CA THR A 442 12.94 15.98 2.32
C THR A 442 13.76 17.15 2.86
N ILE A 443 15.03 17.25 2.43
CA ILE A 443 15.96 18.34 2.78
C ILE A 443 16.29 19.08 1.51
N VAL A 444 15.70 20.25 1.32
CA VAL A 444 15.92 21.09 0.14
C VAL A 444 17.15 21.96 0.34
N PHE A 445 17.99 22.04 -0.69
CA PHE A 445 19.22 22.84 -0.72
C PHE A 445 19.02 24.10 -1.57
N PRO A 446 18.75 25.28 -0.98
CA PRO A 446 18.61 26.52 -1.73
C PRO A 446 19.86 26.84 -2.57
N GLY A 447 19.64 27.26 -3.82
CA GLY A 447 20.71 27.68 -4.74
C GLY A 447 21.66 26.55 -5.16
N SER A 448 21.20 25.30 -5.17
CA SER A 448 21.98 24.17 -5.70
C SER A 448 21.80 23.96 -7.20
N GLY A 449 20.69 24.44 -7.76
CA GLY A 449 20.40 24.36 -9.18
C GLY A 449 21.12 25.45 -9.96
N LYS A 450 21.68 25.09 -11.13
CA LYS A 450 22.21 26.05 -12.08
C LYS A 450 21.58 25.88 -13.46
N PRO A 451 21.50 26.94 -14.29
CA PRO A 451 20.87 26.85 -15.60
C PRO A 451 21.50 25.80 -16.52
N GLU A 452 22.82 25.59 -16.45
CA GLU A 452 23.57 24.60 -17.23
C GLU A 452 23.23 23.15 -16.86
N HIS A 453 22.77 22.89 -15.63
CA HIS A 453 22.35 21.54 -15.22
C HIS A 453 21.15 21.05 -16.03
N ARG A 454 20.38 21.96 -16.63
CA ARG A 454 19.16 21.69 -17.40
C ARG A 454 19.39 21.62 -18.90
N ALA A 455 20.62 21.40 -19.35
CA ALA A 455 20.93 21.23 -20.77
C ALA A 455 20.30 19.95 -21.36
N SER A 456 20.23 18.87 -20.58
CA SER A 456 19.60 17.60 -20.95
C SER A 456 19.22 16.80 -19.70
N GLU A 457 18.43 15.73 -19.86
CA GLU A 457 18.12 14.79 -18.77
C GLU A 457 19.39 14.20 -18.14
N ALA A 458 20.33 13.73 -18.96
CA ALA A 458 21.57 13.13 -18.47
C ALA A 458 22.40 14.14 -17.65
N THR A 459 22.51 15.38 -18.13
CA THR A 459 23.21 16.46 -17.42
C THR A 459 22.53 16.80 -16.09
N LEU A 460 21.19 16.79 -16.06
CA LEU A 460 20.42 17.07 -14.86
C LEU A 460 20.63 15.98 -13.81
N LEU A 461 20.49 14.71 -14.20
CA LEU A 461 20.71 13.56 -13.31
C LEU A 461 22.13 13.55 -12.72
N GLN A 462 23.13 13.81 -13.56
CA GLN A 462 24.53 13.87 -13.12
C GLN A 462 24.78 15.02 -12.14
N SER A 463 24.30 16.23 -12.46
CA SER A 463 24.49 17.42 -11.63
C SER A 463 23.77 17.30 -10.29
N MET A 464 22.54 16.76 -10.31
CA MET A 464 21.74 16.49 -9.12
C MET A 464 22.42 15.48 -8.19
N ALA A 465 22.94 14.38 -8.73
CA ALA A 465 23.67 13.40 -7.92
C ALA A 465 24.95 14.01 -7.31
N GLY A 466 25.71 14.79 -8.09
CA GLY A 466 26.95 15.42 -7.64
C GLY A 466 26.76 16.50 -6.58
N GLU A 467 25.93 17.51 -6.87
CA GLU A 467 25.65 18.61 -5.94
C GLU A 467 24.84 18.14 -4.72
N GLY A 468 23.87 17.24 -4.93
CA GLY A 468 23.10 16.62 -3.85
C GLY A 468 24.02 15.88 -2.87
N THR A 469 24.90 15.01 -3.38
CA THR A 469 25.88 14.28 -2.55
C THR A 469 26.77 15.22 -1.75
N LYS A 470 27.33 16.23 -2.42
CA LYS A 470 28.23 17.21 -1.80
C LYS A 470 27.54 17.94 -0.64
N ARG A 471 26.32 18.41 -0.86
CA ARG A 471 25.56 19.20 0.13
C ARG A 471 25.03 18.35 1.26
N PHE A 472 24.52 17.16 0.96
CA PHE A 472 24.05 16.22 1.98
C PHE A 472 25.17 15.81 2.94
N LYS A 473 26.36 15.49 2.40
CA LYS A 473 27.55 15.21 3.23
C LYS A 473 28.00 16.41 4.05
N ALA A 474 27.94 17.63 3.48
CA ALA A 474 28.32 18.85 4.20
C ALA A 474 27.46 19.11 5.44
N LEU A 475 26.21 18.63 5.46
CA LEU A 475 25.32 18.68 6.63
C LEU A 475 25.52 17.52 7.62
N GLY A 476 26.45 16.59 7.32
CA GLY A 476 26.70 15.40 8.14
C GLY A 476 25.85 14.19 7.76
N GLY A 477 25.19 14.20 6.61
CA GLY A 477 24.47 13.05 6.06
C GLY A 477 25.42 11.92 5.65
N VAL A 478 24.96 10.69 5.80
CA VAL A 478 25.69 9.46 5.49
C VAL A 478 25.07 8.82 4.26
N LEU A 479 25.86 8.57 3.22
CA LEU A 479 25.36 7.86 2.05
C LEU A 479 25.08 6.39 2.39
N PRO A 480 23.98 5.80 1.91
CA PRO A 480 23.76 4.35 2.00
C PRO A 480 24.92 3.57 1.37
N SER A 481 25.22 2.41 1.95
CA SER A 481 26.32 1.51 1.58
C SER A 481 25.99 0.60 0.41
#